data_AF-A0A955VUQ7-F1
#
_entry.id   AF-A0A955VUQ7-F1
#
_cell.length_a   1.000
_cell.length_b   1.000
_cell.length_c   1.000
_cell.angle_alpha   90.00
_cell.angle_beta   90.00
_cell.angle_gamma   90.00
#
_symmetry.space_group_name_H-M   'P 1'
#
loop_
_entity.id
_entity.type
_entity.pdbx_description
1 polymer ?
#
loop_
_entity_poly.entity_id
_entity_poly.type
_entity_poly.pdbx_seq_one_letter_code
_entity_poly.pdbx_strand_id
1 'polypeptide(L)'
;MSARKSLPAQGVDHAELLTEMAAFRQGDAAWQSGRTWSMVYYGGPAHHAFLKEAHNLFFTENALNPIAFQSLKRMESEVVQMSASLMNGPAT
;
A
#
# COMPACT_ATOMS: atom_id res chain seq x y z
N MET A 1 21.20 -7.12 -24.41
CA MET A 1 21.41 -6.71 -23.00
C MET A 1 20.86 -5.31 -22.84
N SER A 2 19.86 -5.10 -21.99
CA SER A 2 19.39 -3.74 -21.69
C SER A 2 20.47 -3.00 -20.91
N ALA A 3 20.77 -1.77 -21.29
CA ALA A 3 21.79 -0.95 -20.62
C ALA A 3 21.44 -0.77 -19.14
N ARG A 4 22.46 -0.77 -18.26
CA ARG A 4 22.28 -0.46 -16.83
C ARG A 4 21.70 0.95 -16.70
N LYS A 5 20.60 1.07 -15.98
CA LYS A 5 20.03 2.37 -15.61
C LYS A 5 20.92 3.03 -14.55
N SER A 6 21.04 4.35 -14.57
CA SER A 6 21.74 5.16 -13.57
C SER A 6 20.79 6.19 -12.96
N LEU A 7 21.15 6.74 -11.80
CA LEU A 7 20.44 7.90 -11.25
C LEU A 7 20.53 9.07 -12.25
N PRO A 8 19.42 9.78 -12.53
CA PRO A 8 19.46 11.00 -13.31
C PRO A 8 20.37 12.05 -12.66
N ALA A 9 21.10 12.80 -13.48
CA ALA A 9 21.96 13.88 -12.98
C ALA A 9 21.14 15.08 -12.45
N GLN A 10 19.89 15.21 -12.89
CA GLN A 10 18.93 16.21 -12.44
C GLN A 10 17.62 15.52 -12.06
N GLY A 11 16.95 16.02 -11.02
CA GLY A 11 15.63 15.55 -10.64
C GLY A 11 14.61 15.80 -11.76
N VAL A 12 13.70 14.84 -11.95
CA VAL A 12 12.57 14.97 -12.87
C VAL A 12 11.45 15.73 -12.17
N ASP A 13 10.68 16.53 -12.93
CA ASP A 13 9.49 17.17 -12.41
C ASP A 13 8.50 16.13 -11.87
N HIS A 14 7.83 16.45 -10.76
CA HIS A 14 6.94 15.50 -10.10
C HIS A 14 5.72 15.13 -10.97
N ALA A 15 5.15 16.07 -11.72
CA ALA A 15 3.98 15.80 -12.55
C ALA A 15 4.36 14.98 -13.79
N GLU A 16 5.52 15.27 -14.39
CA GLU A 16 6.09 14.47 -15.47
C GLU A 16 6.36 13.04 -15.01
N LEU A 17 7.03 12.87 -13.86
CA LEU A 17 7.35 11.57 -13.31
C LEU A 17 6.10 10.75 -12.97
N LEU A 18 5.08 11.37 -12.36
CA LEU A 18 3.82 10.69 -12.07
C LEU A 18 3.08 10.27 -13.35
N THR A 19 3.17 11.06 -14.41
CA THR A 19 2.59 10.73 -15.72
C THR A 19 3.30 9.54 -16.34
N GLU A 20 4.63 9.53 -16.32
CA GLU A 20 5.44 8.40 -16.80
C GLU A 20 5.13 7.12 -16.02
N MET A 21 5.11 7.19 -14.68
CA MET A 21 4.76 6.07 -13.82
C MET A 21 3.35 5.54 -14.07
N ALA A 22 2.39 6.41 -14.38
CA ALA A 22 1.04 5.99 -14.73
C ALA A 22 1.01 5.21 -16.05
N ALA A 23 1.84 5.58 -17.02
CA ALA A 23 1.94 4.90 -18.31
C ALA A 23 2.52 3.48 -18.20
N PHE A 24 3.33 3.17 -17.17
CA PHE A 24 3.85 1.81 -16.96
C PHE A 24 2.75 0.76 -16.79
N ARG A 25 1.56 1.16 -16.34
CA ARG A 25 0.40 0.27 -16.17
C ARG A 25 -0.21 -0.23 -17.48
N GLN A 26 0.18 0.31 -18.64
CA GLN A 26 -0.40 -0.08 -19.93
C GLN A 26 -0.19 -1.57 -20.26
N GLY A 27 0.84 -2.20 -19.71
CA GLY A 27 1.10 -3.63 -19.88
C GLY A 27 0.54 -4.52 -18.76
N ASP A 28 -0.04 -3.94 -17.71
CA ASP A 28 -0.53 -4.69 -16.57
C ASP A 28 -1.84 -5.43 -16.91
N ALA A 29 -2.09 -6.52 -16.19
CA ALA A 29 -3.35 -7.24 -16.32
C ALA A 29 -4.54 -6.34 -15.95
N ALA A 30 -5.63 -6.40 -16.72
CA ALA A 30 -6.83 -5.59 -16.54
C ALA A 30 -7.69 -6.03 -15.34
N TRP A 31 -7.11 -6.04 -14.14
CA TRP A 31 -7.71 -6.58 -12.92
C TRP A 31 -8.99 -5.84 -12.49
N GLN A 32 -9.11 -4.55 -12.82
CA GLN A 32 -10.33 -3.77 -12.54
C GLN A 32 -11.55 -4.30 -13.29
N SER A 33 -11.35 -5.03 -14.39
CA SER A 33 -12.42 -5.68 -15.16
C SER A 33 -12.76 -7.09 -14.66
N GLY A 34 -12.20 -7.51 -13.52
CA GLY A 34 -12.50 -8.79 -12.85
C GLY A 34 -11.84 -10.03 -13.46
N ARG A 35 -10.93 -9.87 -14.44
CA ARG A 35 -10.33 -10.98 -15.21
C ARG A 35 -8.95 -11.42 -14.72
N THR A 36 -8.68 -11.33 -13.42
CA THR A 36 -7.38 -11.70 -12.85
C THR A 36 -7.58 -12.54 -11.60
N TRP A 37 -7.78 -13.85 -11.81
CA TRP A 37 -8.00 -14.80 -10.72
C TRP A 37 -6.87 -14.74 -9.68
N SER A 38 -7.23 -14.58 -8.40
CA SER A 38 -6.32 -14.55 -7.24
C SER A 38 -5.32 -13.40 -7.18
N MET A 39 -5.26 -12.49 -8.18
CA MET A 39 -4.23 -11.46 -8.22
C MET A 39 -4.59 -10.22 -7.38
N VAL A 40 -5.82 -9.73 -7.51
CA VAL A 40 -6.27 -8.52 -6.78
C VAL A 40 -7.64 -8.77 -6.17
N TYR A 41 -7.70 -8.79 -4.84
CA TYR A 41 -8.94 -8.85 -4.07
C TYR A 41 -9.53 -7.44 -3.95
N TYR A 42 -10.23 -7.02 -5.00
CA TYR A 42 -10.71 -5.64 -5.14
C TYR A 42 -11.97 -5.37 -4.31
N GLY A 43 -11.89 -4.42 -3.38
CA GLY A 43 -13.01 -3.98 -2.54
C GLY A 43 -13.87 -2.87 -3.13
N GLY A 44 -13.64 -2.47 -4.38
CA GLY A 44 -14.34 -1.35 -5.02
C GLY A 44 -13.63 0.01 -4.89
N PRO A 45 -14.02 1.01 -5.70
CA PRO A 45 -13.28 2.27 -5.82
C PRO A 45 -13.34 3.11 -4.56
N ALA A 46 -14.50 3.17 -3.89
CA ALA A 46 -14.66 3.90 -2.62
C ALA A 46 -13.79 3.32 -1.50
N HIS A 47 -13.74 1.98 -1.40
CA HIS A 47 -12.89 1.31 -0.42
C HIS A 47 -11.40 1.58 -0.66
N HIS A 48 -10.95 1.48 -1.93
CA HIS A 48 -9.56 1.78 -2.28
C HIS A 48 -9.18 3.26 -2.11
N ALA A 49 -10.12 4.19 -2.31
CA ALA A 49 -9.89 5.60 -2.04
C ALA A 49 -9.65 5.84 -0.54
N PHE A 50 -10.51 5.28 0.32
CA PHE A 50 -10.35 5.35 1.77
C PHE A 50 -9.02 4.71 2.24
N LEU A 51 -8.64 3.55 1.71
CA LEU A 51 -7.37 2.90 2.07
C LEU A 51 -6.14 3.76 1.71
N LYS A 52 -6.19 4.48 0.58
CA LYS A 52 -5.12 5.42 0.20
C LYS A 52 -5.04 6.60 1.17
N GLU A 53 -6.18 7.15 1.56
CA GLU A 53 -6.22 8.23 2.57
C GLU A 53 -5.66 7.75 3.90
N ALA A 54 -6.10 6.59 4.39
CA ALA A 54 -5.61 6.00 5.64
C ALA A 54 -4.11 5.72 5.60
N HIS A 55 -3.59 5.17 4.50
CA HIS A 55 -2.15 4.97 4.30
C HIS A 55 -1.39 6.29 4.31
N ASN A 56 -1.89 7.32 3.65
CA ASN A 56 -1.21 8.62 3.57
C ASN A 56 -1.14 9.34 4.92
N LEU A 57 -2.06 9.07 5.85
CA LEU A 57 -1.96 9.57 7.23
C LEU A 57 -0.75 9.02 7.98
N PHE A 58 -0.28 7.81 7.61
CA PHE A 58 0.80 7.10 8.31
C PHE A 58 1.96 6.74 7.38
N PHE A 59 2.13 7.45 6.28
CA PHE A 59 3.06 7.07 5.20
C PHE A 59 4.53 7.06 5.63
N THR A 60 4.90 7.86 6.62
CA THR A 60 6.30 8.07 7.02
C THR A 60 6.64 7.32 8.32
N GLU A 61 5.63 6.98 9.11
CA GLU A 61 5.75 6.36 10.41
C GLU A 61 6.36 4.96 10.32
N ASN A 62 7.17 4.60 11.32
CA ASN A 62 7.92 3.36 11.33
C ASN A 62 7.72 2.61 12.64
N ALA A 63 7.12 1.42 12.59
CA ALA A 63 6.83 0.59 13.75
C ALA A 63 8.07 0.03 14.47
N LEU A 64 9.29 0.21 13.94
CA LEU A 64 10.53 -0.18 14.59
C LEU A 64 10.68 0.39 16.02
N ASN A 65 10.15 1.60 16.28
CA ASN A 65 10.13 2.20 17.61
C ASN A 65 8.68 2.42 18.11
N PRO A 66 8.11 1.48 18.88
CA PRO A 66 6.72 1.55 19.35
C PRO A 66 6.50 2.57 20.48
N ILE A 67 7.58 3.15 21.03
CA ILE A 67 7.48 4.27 21.98
C ILE A 67 7.29 5.58 21.21
N ALA A 68 7.98 5.74 20.06
CA ALA A 68 7.87 6.92 19.21
C ALA A 68 6.55 6.98 18.44
N PHE A 69 6.02 5.83 17.98
CA PHE A 69 4.82 5.75 17.16
C PHE A 69 3.72 4.93 17.84
N GLN A 70 3.14 5.49 18.90
CA GLN A 70 2.09 4.84 19.69
C GLN A 70 0.82 4.56 18.89
N SER A 71 0.52 5.37 17.87
CA SER A 71 -0.60 5.16 16.94
C SER A 71 -0.46 3.84 16.18
N LEU A 72 0.72 3.58 15.59
CA LEU A 72 1.00 2.32 14.88
C LEU A 72 0.90 1.13 15.83
N LYS A 73 1.57 1.22 17.00
CA LYS A 73 1.52 0.16 18.02
C LYS A 73 0.08 -0.21 18.39
N ARG A 74 -0.79 0.80 18.55
CA ARG A 74 -2.21 0.60 18.86
C ARG A 74 -2.91 -0.15 17.73
N MET A 75 -2.81 0.36 16.49
CA MET A 75 -3.48 -0.26 15.34
C MET A 75 -3.02 -1.70 15.11
N GLU A 76 -1.71 -1.99 15.21
CA GLU A 76 -1.19 -3.35 15.09
C GLU A 76 -1.73 -4.28 16.17
N SER A 77 -1.79 -3.80 17.43
CA SER A 77 -2.36 -4.57 18.55
C SER A 77 -3.84 -4.88 18.33
N GLU A 78 -4.62 -3.89 17.88
CA GLU A 78 -6.05 -4.05 17.59
C GLU A 78 -6.28 -5.03 16.44
N VAL A 79 -5.48 -5.00 15.37
CA VAL A 79 -5.58 -5.95 14.23
C VAL A 79 -5.33 -7.39 14.69
N VAL A 80 -4.31 -7.63 15.51
CA VAL A 80 -4.04 -8.96 16.07
C VAL A 80 -5.19 -9.44 16.94
N GLN A 81 -5.71 -8.58 17.82
CA GLN A 81 -6.84 -8.93 18.69
C GLN A 81 -8.12 -9.22 17.91
N MET A 82 -8.44 -8.43 16.89
CA MET A 82 -9.58 -8.69 16.00
C MET A 82 -9.44 -10.03 15.26
N SER A 83 -8.23 -10.34 14.79
CA SER A 83 -7.93 -11.60 14.09
C SER A 83 -8.03 -12.80 15.04
N ALA A 84 -7.49 -12.69 16.26
CA ALA A 84 -7.63 -13.71 17.29
C ALA A 84 -9.10 -13.94 17.64
N SER A 85 -9.88 -12.86 17.80
CA SER A 85 -11.31 -12.94 18.09
C SER A 85 -12.09 -13.63 16.97
N LEU A 86 -11.80 -13.31 15.71
CA LEU A 86 -12.40 -13.96 14.53
C LEU A 86 -12.16 -15.48 14.52
N MET A 87 -10.99 -15.91 15.03
CA MET A 87 -10.57 -17.31 15.07
C MET A 87 -10.85 -18.00 16.42
N ASN A 88 -11.62 -17.37 17.31
CA ASN A 88 -11.94 -17.86 18.66
C ASN A 88 -10.70 -18.15 19.53
N GLY A 89 -9.67 -17.33 19.40
CA GLY A 89 -8.47 -17.40 20.23
C GLY A 89 -8.75 -17.06 21.71
N PRO A 90 -7.86 -17.45 22.63
CA PRO A 90 -7.98 -17.09 24.04
C PRO A 90 -7.90 -15.58 24.23
N ALA A 91 -8.58 -15.05 25.24
CA ALA A 91 -8.40 -13.67 25.66
C ALA A 91 -6.98 -13.52 26.24
N THR A 92 -6.15 -12.72 25.57
CA THR A 92 -4.78 -12.36 25.97
C THR A 92 -4.65 -10.87 26.16
#